data_AF-A0A957ZVC9-F1
#
_entry.id   AF-A0A957ZVC9-F1
#
_cell.length_a   1.000
_cell.length_b   1.000
_cell.length_c   1.000
_cell.angle_alpha   90.00
_cell.angle_beta   90.00
_cell.angle_gamma   90.00
#
_symmetry.space_group_name_H-M   'P 1'
#
loop_
_entity.id
_entity.type
_entity.pdbx_description
1 polymer ?
#
loop_
_entity_poly.entity_id
_entity_poly.type
_entity_poly.pdbx_seq_one_letter_code
_entity_poly.pdbx_strand_id
1 'polypeptide(L)'
;MAAAVVLLLMGLLVGSTWTAHAADIVSNEVYRLDADAVVSDDLYVFAREVYIDGKVEGDLVVAAGYVEINGIVTGDVMGAAGGIV
;
A
#
# COMPACT_ATOMS: atom_id res chain seq x y z
N MET A 1 -49.03 7.80 23.06
CA MET A 1 -47.70 8.31 23.47
C MET A 1 -46.57 7.31 23.20
N ALA A 2 -46.70 6.02 23.54
CA ALA A 2 -45.63 5.03 23.33
C ALA A 2 -45.18 4.84 21.86
N ALA A 3 -46.11 4.79 20.90
CA ALA A 3 -45.77 4.58 19.49
C ALA A 3 -44.95 5.72 18.85
N ALA A 4 -45.21 6.97 19.28
CA ALA A 4 -44.48 8.15 18.79
C ALA A 4 -43.03 8.19 19.30
N VAL A 5 -42.81 7.72 20.53
CA VAL A 5 -41.46 7.62 21.13
C VAL A 5 -40.64 6.54 20.46
N VAL A 6 -41.26 5.40 20.10
CA VAL A 6 -40.58 4.32 19.38
C VAL A 6 -40.17 4.75 17.97
N LEU A 7 -41.03 5.45 17.23
CA LEU A 7 -40.68 6.00 15.90
C LEU A 7 -39.54 7.01 15.97
N LEU A 8 -39.49 7.83 17.02
CA LEU A 8 -38.43 8.81 17.24
C LEU A 8 -37.09 8.14 17.62
N LEU A 9 -37.13 7.07 18.41
CA LEU A 9 -35.96 6.23 18.73
C LEU A 9 -35.45 5.45 17.50
N MET A 10 -36.35 4.97 16.64
CA MET A 10 -35.96 4.31 15.38
C MET A 10 -35.34 5.29 14.40
N GLY A 11 -35.85 6.54 14.31
CA GLY A 11 -35.25 7.59 13.49
C GLY A 11 -33.85 8.00 13.94
N LEU A 12 -33.56 7.95 15.25
CA LEU A 12 -32.24 8.26 15.81
C LEU A 12 -31.19 7.18 15.47
N LEU A 13 -31.61 5.92 15.32
CA LEU A 13 -30.72 4.79 14.99
C LEU A 13 -30.34 4.72 13.49
N VAL A 14 -31.08 5.42 12.61
CA VAL A 14 -30.78 5.47 11.16
C VAL A 14 -29.83 6.63 10.81
N GLY A 15 -29.79 7.69 11.62
CA GLY A 15 -28.88 8.83 11.43
C GLY A 15 -27.41 8.52 11.69
N SER A 16 -27.12 7.40 12.35
CA SER A 16 -25.80 6.77 12.34
C SER A 16 -25.59 6.00 11.04
N THR A 17 -25.80 6.63 9.89
CA THR A 17 -25.14 6.20 8.67
C THR A 17 -23.66 6.34 8.95
N TRP A 18 -23.04 5.20 9.23
CA TRP A 18 -21.62 5.05 9.38
C TRP A 18 -20.98 5.82 8.23
N THR A 19 -20.33 6.93 8.54
CA THR A 19 -19.29 7.43 7.66
C THR A 19 -18.24 6.33 7.64
N ALA A 20 -18.43 5.35 6.76
CA ALA A 20 -17.34 4.55 6.28
C ALA A 20 -16.36 5.57 5.71
N HIS A 21 -15.23 5.74 6.39
CA HIS A 21 -14.12 6.48 5.84
C HIS A 21 -13.76 5.79 4.52
N ALA A 22 -14.21 6.37 3.41
CA ALA A 22 -13.76 5.98 2.09
C ALA A 22 -12.23 6.12 2.12
N ALA A 23 -11.55 5.03 1.79
CA ALA A 23 -10.13 4.83 2.01
C ALA A 23 -9.29 6.11 1.87
N ASP A 24 -8.42 6.38 2.87
CA ASP A 24 -7.23 7.18 2.62
C ASP A 24 -6.34 6.36 1.68
N ILE A 25 -6.51 6.60 0.38
CA ILE A 25 -5.63 6.02 -0.64
C ILE A 25 -4.32 6.80 -0.54
N VAL A 26 -3.44 6.35 0.36
CA VAL A 26 -2.03 6.74 0.34
C VAL A 26 -1.38 5.98 -0.81
N SER A 27 -1.53 6.49 -2.03
CA SER A 27 -0.69 6.06 -3.14
C SER A 27 0.68 6.65 -2.90
N ASN A 28 1.59 5.89 -2.28
CA ASN A 28 2.99 6.26 -2.33
C ASN A 28 3.38 6.22 -3.81
N GLU A 29 3.45 7.40 -4.45
CA GLU A 29 3.89 7.50 -5.83
C GLU A 29 5.31 6.93 -5.97
N VAL A 30 6.11 7.10 -4.92
CA VAL A 30 7.47 6.61 -4.86
C VAL A 30 7.63 5.65 -3.68
N TYR A 31 8.16 4.48 -3.93
CA TYR A 31 8.70 3.59 -2.90
C TYR A 31 10.23 3.64 -2.94
N ARG A 32 10.87 3.81 -1.79
CA ARG A 32 12.32 3.71 -1.65
C ARG A 32 12.67 2.76 -0.51
N LEU A 33 13.51 1.78 -0.79
CA LEU A 33 14.24 1.02 0.22
C LEU A 33 15.60 1.68 0.39
N ASP A 34 15.79 2.43 1.47
CA ASP A 34 17.02 3.18 1.73
C ASP A 34 18.24 2.25 1.85
N ALA A 35 19.43 2.79 1.58
CA ALA A 35 20.68 2.02 1.48
C ALA A 35 21.08 1.27 2.76
N ASP A 36 20.64 1.76 3.93
CA ASP A 36 20.88 1.14 5.24
C ASP A 36 19.78 0.15 5.65
N ALA A 37 18.69 0.05 4.87
CA ALA A 37 17.60 -0.85 5.15
C ALA A 37 17.87 -2.26 4.62
N VAL A 38 17.43 -3.26 5.40
CA VAL A 38 17.47 -4.67 5.04
C VAL A 38 16.07 -5.25 5.20
N VAL A 39 15.55 -5.84 4.13
CA VAL A 39 14.35 -6.69 4.15
C VAL A 39 14.83 -8.13 4.22
N SER A 40 14.62 -8.80 5.36
CA SER A 40 15.09 -10.18 5.59
C SER A 40 14.15 -11.26 5.03
N ASP A 41 13.36 -10.92 4.01
CA ASP A 41 12.37 -11.79 3.36
C ASP A 41 12.11 -11.26 1.93
N ASP A 42 11.14 -11.84 1.23
CA ASP A 42 10.66 -11.38 -0.07
C ASP A 42 10.03 -9.98 0.00
N LEU A 43 10.20 -9.19 -1.06
CA LEU A 43 9.70 -7.83 -1.16
C LEU A 43 8.74 -7.68 -2.36
N TYR A 44 7.50 -7.27 -2.10
CA TYR A 44 6.46 -7.03 -3.11
C TYR A 44 6.11 -5.54 -3.16
N VAL A 45 6.36 -4.88 -4.28
CA VAL A 45 6.21 -3.42 -4.41
C VAL A 45 5.41 -3.04 -5.66
N PHE A 46 4.38 -2.21 -5.44
CA PHE A 46 3.55 -1.64 -6.49
C PHE A 46 3.49 -0.12 -6.29
N ALA A 47 4.18 0.64 -7.14
CA ALA A 47 4.28 2.10 -7.04
C ALA A 47 4.45 2.74 -8.43
N ARG A 48 4.42 4.07 -8.53
CA ARG A 48 4.71 4.76 -9.81
C ARG A 48 6.22 4.73 -10.09
N GLU A 49 7.05 4.91 -9.07
CA GLU A 49 8.50 4.80 -9.11
C GLU A 49 9.01 3.96 -7.94
N VAL A 50 10.01 3.10 -8.18
CA VAL A 50 10.60 2.23 -7.17
C VAL A 50 12.12 2.37 -7.18
N TYR A 51 12.70 2.64 -6.01
CA TYR A 51 14.15 2.72 -5.79
C TYR A 51 14.56 1.69 -4.74
N ILE A 52 15.41 0.73 -5.12
CA ILE A 52 15.94 -0.28 -4.22
C ILE A 52 17.41 0.02 -4.00
N ASP A 53 17.72 0.83 -2.99
CA ASP A 53 19.09 1.19 -2.62
C ASP A 53 19.64 0.23 -1.53
N GLY A 54 18.76 -0.34 -0.71
CA GLY A 54 19.09 -1.29 0.37
C GLY A 54 19.18 -2.76 -0.06
N LYS A 55 19.13 -3.67 0.93
CA LYS A 55 19.25 -5.12 0.71
C LYS A 55 17.91 -5.85 0.84
N VAL A 56 17.63 -6.76 -0.08
CA VAL A 56 16.52 -7.74 0.00
C VAL A 56 17.13 -9.14 0.11
N GLU A 57 16.86 -9.84 1.22
CA GLU A 57 17.34 -11.20 1.50
C GLU A 57 16.35 -12.27 1.04
N GLY A 58 15.78 -12.08 -0.15
CA GLY A 58 14.75 -12.93 -0.75
C GLY A 58 14.50 -12.51 -2.19
N ASP A 59 13.30 -12.80 -2.69
CA ASP A 59 12.85 -12.41 -4.02
C ASP A 59 12.29 -10.98 -4.03
N LEU A 60 12.48 -10.25 -5.13
CA LEU A 60 11.88 -8.95 -5.37
C LEU A 60 10.84 -9.05 -6.49
N VAL A 61 9.57 -8.83 -6.14
CA VAL A 61 8.47 -8.71 -7.10
C VAL A 61 8.03 -7.26 -7.18
N VAL A 62 8.21 -6.64 -8.35
CA VAL A 62 7.99 -5.20 -8.53
C VAL A 62 7.18 -4.90 -9.79
N ALA A 63 6.19 -4.02 -9.67
CA ALA A 63 5.55 -3.42 -10.84
C ALA A 63 5.42 -1.90 -10.67
N ALA A 64 6.00 -1.16 -11.62
CA ALA A 64 6.03 0.30 -11.55
C ALA A 64 6.18 0.97 -12.93
N GLY A 65 6.01 2.28 -13.00
CA GLY A 65 6.36 3.04 -14.20
C GLY A 65 7.88 3.07 -14.45
N TYR A 66 8.64 3.24 -13.36
CA TYR A 66 10.11 3.23 -13.34
C TYR A 66 10.62 2.43 -12.14
N VAL A 67 11.66 1.62 -12.35
CA VAL A 67 12.35 0.84 -11.32
C VAL A 67 13.85 1.09 -11.42
N GLU A 68 14.51 1.35 -10.29
CA GLU A 68 15.96 1.47 -10.18
C GLU A 68 16.46 0.58 -9.03
N ILE A 69 17.40 -0.32 -9.33
CA ILE A 69 17.94 -1.27 -8.36
C ILE A 69 19.44 -1.04 -8.21
N ASN A 70 19.81 -0.27 -7.19
CA ASN A 70 21.20 0.00 -6.82
C ASN A 70 21.74 -0.96 -5.75
N GLY A 71 20.83 -1.56 -4.98
CA GLY A 71 21.10 -2.43 -3.86
C GLY A 71 21.34 -3.90 -4.23
N ILE A 72 21.22 -4.79 -3.24
CA ILE A 72 21.47 -6.23 -3.41
C ILE A 72 20.17 -7.00 -3.18
N VAL A 73 19.75 -7.79 -4.18
CA VAL A 73 18.71 -8.81 -4.06
C VAL A 73 19.39 -10.17 -4.07
N THR A 74 19.19 -10.99 -3.04
CA THR A 74 19.86 -12.30 -2.95
C THR A 74 19.12 -13.42 -3.68
N GLY A 75 17.80 -13.26 -3.88
CA GLY A 75 16.95 -14.16 -4.68
C GLY A 75 16.73 -13.64 -6.11
N ASP A 76 15.56 -13.94 -6.66
CA ASP A 76 15.17 -13.58 -8.01
C ASP A 76 14.49 -12.20 -8.07
N VAL A 77 14.62 -11.52 -9.21
CA VAL A 77 13.91 -10.27 -9.49
C VAL A 77 12.86 -10.51 -10.58
N MET A 78 11.59 -10.31 -10.22
CA MET A 78 10.44 -10.38 -11.13
C MET A 78 9.84 -8.99 -11.27
N GLY A 79 10.08 -8.35 -12.42
CA GLY A 79 9.73 -6.95 -12.66
C GLY A 79 8.83 -6.73 -13.88
N ALA A 80 7.84 -5.84 -13.75
CA ALA A 80 7.14 -5.25 -14.88
C ALA A 80 7.23 -3.72 -14.81
N ALA A 81 7.98 -3.11 -15.73
CA ALA A 81 8.17 -1.65 -15.72
C ALA A 81 8.24 -1.02 -17.11
N GLY A 82 7.90 0.28 -17.18
CA GLY A 82 8.10 1.09 -18.38
C GLY A 82 9.57 1.42 -18.63
N GLY A 83 10.35 1.57 -17.56
CA GLY A 83 11.80 1.64 -17.57
C GLY A 83 12.40 0.96 -16.34
N ILE A 84 13.52 0.25 -16.53
CA ILE A 84 14.27 -0.40 -15.45
C ILE A 84 15.77 -0.18 -15.67
N VAL A 85 16.48 0.15 -14.59
CA VAL A 85 17.93 0.38 -14.55
C VAL A 85 18.56 -0.42 -13.42
#